data_AF-A0A9D2GT15-F1
#
_entry.id   AF-A0A9D2GT15-F1
#
_cell.length_a   1.000
_cell.length_b   1.000
_cell.length_c   1.000
_cell.angle_alpha   90.00
_cell.angle_beta   90.00
_cell.angle_gamma   90.00
#
_symmetry.space_group_name_H-M   'P 1'
#
loop_
_entity.id
_entity.type
_entity.pdbx_description
1 polymer ?
#
loop_
_entity_poly.entity_id
_entity_poly.type
_entity_poly.pdbx_seq_one_letter_code
_entity_poly.pdbx_strand_id
1 'polypeptide(L)' 'KVNNRDVYFVDDKYLIVCFEKDIDDKTIEELAKMQPDFMVFNQNVQDSTLANIKQIFKMISNDTNVKVI' A
#
# COMPACT_ATOMS: atom_id res chain seq x y z
N LYS A 1 2.04 11.62 -5.12
CA LYS A 1 2.44 10.55 -6.05
C LYS A 1 3.67 9.84 -5.51
N VAL A 2 3.78 8.52 -5.64
CA VAL A 2 4.95 7.71 -5.28
C VAL A 2 5.32 6.89 -6.52
N ASN A 3 6.57 6.95 -7.00
CA ASN A 3 6.98 6.28 -8.27
C ASN A 3 6.02 6.51 -9.45
N ASN A 4 5.62 7.76 -9.71
CA ASN A 4 4.64 8.15 -10.73
C ASN A 4 3.21 7.60 -10.56
N ARG A 5 2.92 6.92 -9.44
CA ARG A 5 1.59 6.40 -9.10
C ARG A 5 0.79 7.37 -8.24
N ASP A 6 -0.52 7.37 -8.44
CA ASP A 6 -1.42 8.20 -7.65
C ASP A 6 -1.65 7.58 -6.26
N VAL A 7 -1.14 8.28 -5.25
CA VAL A 7 -1.20 7.91 -3.84
C VAL A 7 -1.71 9.11 -3.07
N TYR A 8 -2.72 8.86 -2.25
CA TYR A 8 -3.40 9.86 -1.44
C TYR A 8 -3.01 9.67 0.02
N PHE A 9 -2.71 10.78 0.68
CA PHE A 9 -2.30 10.83 2.07
C PHE A 9 -3.36 11.60 2.86
N VAL A 10 -3.83 11.01 3.95
CA VAL A 10 -4.78 11.62 4.88
C VAL A 10 -4.11 11.69 6.24
N ASP A 11 -4.11 12.89 6.81
CA ASP A 11 -3.47 13.21 8.10
C ASP A 11 -2.02 12.70 8.15
N ASP A 12 -1.21 13.20 7.20
CA ASP A 12 0.18 12.83 6.91
C ASP A 12 0.33 11.35 6.48
N LYS A 13 0.07 10.42 7.38
CA LYS A 13 0.27 8.97 7.22
C LYS A 13 -0.72 8.13 8.02
N TYR A 14 -1.71 8.74 8.65
CA TYR A 14 -2.77 7.97 9.31
C TYR A 14 -3.49 7.06 8.30
N LEU A 15 -3.82 7.58 7.13
CA LEU A 15 -4.43 6.79 6.06
C LEU A 15 -3.76 7.09 4.73
N ILE A 16 -3.23 6.05 4.10
CA ILE A 16 -2.67 6.10 2.76
C ILE A 16 -3.54 5.25 1.82
N VAL A 17 -3.90 5.79 0.67
CA VAL A 17 -4.73 5.11 -0.33
C VAL A 17 -4.02 5.07 -1.68
N CYS A 18 -3.92 3.86 -2.25
CA CYS A 18 -3.37 3.63 -3.58
C CYS A 18 -4.44 3.02 -4.50
N PHE A 19 -4.83 3.75 -5.54
CA PHE A 19 -5.88 3.31 -6.48
C PHE A 19 -5.34 2.59 -7.72
N GLU A 20 -4.03 2.51 -7.88
CA GLU A 20 -3.39 1.84 -9.01
C GLU A 20 -3.69 0.34 -9.02
N LYS A 21 -3.97 -0.17 -10.23
CA LYS A 21 -4.16 -1.61 -10.45
C LYS A 21 -2.84 -2.35 -10.64
N ASP A 22 -1.85 -1.66 -11.21
CA ASP A 22 -0.53 -2.20 -11.52
C ASP A 22 0.53 -1.49 -10.67
N ILE A 23 0.66 -1.98 -9.43
CA ILE A 23 1.64 -1.51 -8.47
C ILE A 23 2.80 -2.50 -8.39
N ASP A 24 4.02 -1.99 -8.59
CA ASP A 24 5.23 -2.78 -8.46
C ASP A 24 5.67 -2.94 -7.00
N ASP A 25 6.45 -3.98 -6.74
CA ASP A 25 6.98 -4.29 -5.41
C ASP A 25 7.79 -3.12 -4.82
N LYS A 26 8.50 -2.36 -5.66
CA LYS A 26 9.27 -1.18 -5.22
C LYS A 26 8.37 -0.12 -4.59
N THR A 27 7.21 0.14 -5.19
CA THR A 27 6.25 1.13 -4.66
C THR A 27 5.56 0.59 -3.42
N ILE A 28 5.23 -0.71 -3.39
CA ILE A 28 4.70 -1.36 -2.19
C ILE A 28 5.69 -1.23 -1.02
N GLU A 29 6.98 -1.48 -1.25
CA GLU A 29 8.03 -1.32 -0.24
C GLU A 29 8.17 0.12 0.26
N GLU A 30 8.13 1.10 -0.64
CA GLU A 30 8.19 2.52 -0.24
C GLU A 30 6.98 2.92 0.60
N LEU A 31 5.78 2.45 0.25
CA LEU A 31 4.56 2.70 1.01
C LEU A 31 4.58 2.00 2.37
N ALA A 32 5.12 0.78 2.43
CA ALA A 32 5.33 0.08 3.70
C ALA A 32 6.32 0.85 4.58
N LYS A 33 7.47 1.31 4.04
CA LYS A 33 8.46 2.08 4.82
C LYS A 33 7.89 3.36 5.46
N MET A 34 6.75 3.87 4.99
CA MET A 34 6.06 5.01 5.59
C MET A 34 5.31 4.67 6.89
N GLN A 35 5.08 3.39 7.17
CA GLN A 35 4.40 2.86 8.36
C GLN A 35 3.06 3.54 8.66
N PRO A 36 2.09 3.54 7.73
CA PRO A 36 0.80 4.15 7.99
C PRO A 36 -0.04 3.33 8.98
N ASP A 37 -0.98 3.97 9.69
CA ASP A 37 -1.95 3.24 10.51
C ASP A 37 -2.91 2.43 9.61
N PHE A 38 -3.34 3.02 8.50
CA PHE A 38 -4.20 2.39 7.50
C PHE A 38 -3.61 2.51 6.09
N MET A 39 -3.52 1.37 5.41
CA MET A 39 -3.17 1.32 3.99
C MET A 39 -4.33 0.72 3.20
N VAL A 40 -4.84 1.44 2.21
CA VAL A 40 -5.99 1.00 1.41
C VAL A 40 -5.57 0.83 -0.05
N PHE A 41 -5.85 -0.35 -0.60
CA PHE A 41 -5.67 -0.67 -2.01
C PHE A 41 -7.01 -0.90 -2.71
N ASN A 42 -7.01 -0.73 -4.03
CA ASN A 42 -8.17 -1.02 -4.87
C ASN A 42 -8.44 -2.54 -4.96
N GLN A 43 -9.71 -2.95 -4.94
CA GLN A 43 -10.17 -4.34 -5.14
C GLN A 43 -9.80 -4.91 -6.50
N ASN A 44 -9.50 -4.05 -7.48
CA ASN A 44 -9.10 -4.45 -8.82
C ASN A 44 -7.60 -4.81 -8.94
N VAL A 45 -6.87 -4.88 -7.83
CA VAL A 45 -5.47 -5.35 -7.78
C VAL A 45 -5.44 -6.86 -8.02
N GLN A 46 -4.46 -7.35 -8.79
CA GLN A 46 -4.30 -8.78 -9.07
C GLN A 46 -3.98 -9.59 -7.80
N ASP A 47 -4.44 -10.85 -7.74
CA ASP A 47 -4.22 -11.73 -6.58
C ASP A 47 -2.74 -11.92 -6.22
N SER A 48 -1.87 -12.02 -7.24
CA SER A 48 -0.41 -12.11 -7.07
C SER A 48 0.16 -10.85 -6.39
N THR A 49 -0.25 -9.68 -6.86
CA THR A 49 0.14 -8.39 -6.27
C THR A 49 -0.39 -8.25 -4.84
N LEU A 50 -1.62 -8.71 -4.56
CA LEU A 50 -2.19 -8.68 -3.23
C LEU A 50 -1.42 -9.56 -2.24
N ALA A 51 -0.95 -10.73 -2.66
CA ALA A 51 -0.08 -11.58 -1.86
C ALA A 51 1.25 -10.87 -1.52
N ASN A 52 1.88 -10.22 -2.50
CA ASN A 52 3.10 -9.44 -2.31
C ASN A 52 2.88 -8.28 -1.35
N ILE A 53 1.80 -7.50 -1.50
CA ILE A 53 1.43 -6.41 -0.58
C ILE A 53 1.40 -6.92 0.86
N LYS A 54 0.63 -7.98 1.13
CA LYS A 54 0.49 -8.53 2.48
C LYS A 54 1.83 -9.02 3.04
N GLN A 55 2.66 -9.66 2.22
CA GLN A 55 3.98 -10.14 2.63
C GLN A 55 4.93 -9.00 2.99
N ILE A 56 5.03 -7.99 2.13
CA ILE A 56 5.92 -6.83 2.32
C ILE A 56 5.50 -6.04 3.56
N PHE A 57 4.20 -5.75 3.71
CA PHE A 57 3.70 -5.05 4.89
C PHE A 57 3.93 -5.86 6.17
N LYS A 58 3.75 -7.18 6.15
CA LYS A 58 4.07 -8.01 7.32
C LYS A 58 5.56 -7.96 7.71
N MET A 59 6.47 -7.78 6.75
CA MET A 59 7.91 -7.73 7.00
C MET A 59 8.38 -6.35 7.48
N ILE A 60 7.83 -5.27 6.92
CA ILE A 60 8.32 -3.89 7.12
C ILE A 60 7.44 -3.10 8.11
N SER A 61 6.13 -3.38 8.15
CA SER A 61 5.12 -2.59 8.88
C SER A 61 3.99 -3.47 9.37
N ASN A 62 4.35 -4.44 10.22
CA ASN A 62 3.43 -5.46 10.71
C ASN A 62 2.21 -4.89 11.46
N ASP A 63 2.31 -3.66 11.97
CA ASP A 63 1.24 -2.98 12.70
C ASP A 63 0.28 -2.19 11.80
N THR A 64 0.62 -1.99 10.51
CA THR A 64 -0.25 -1.31 9.55
C THR A 64 -1.50 -2.12 9.24
N ASN A 65 -2.67 -1.49 9.30
CA ASN A 65 -3.93 -2.10 8.90
C ASN A 65 -4.12 -2.01 7.37
N VAL A 66 -3.80 -3.09 6.65
CA VAL A 66 -3.97 -3.18 5.20
C VAL A 66 -5.41 -3.59 4.85
N LYS A 67 -6.10 -2.76 4.06
CA LYS A 67 -7.45 -3.00 3.54
C LYS A 67 -7.48 -2.97 2.02
N VAL A 68 -8.44 -3.72 1.46
CA VAL A 68 -8.72 -3.77 0.03
C VAL A 68 -10.20 -3.44 -0.17
N ILE A 69 -10.52 -2.47 -1.03
CA ILE A 69 -11.90 -1.95 -1.24
C ILE A 69 -12.27 -1.79 -2.71
#